data_AF-A0A2V4PAJ0-F1
#
_entry.id   AF-A0A2V4PAJ0-F1
#
_cell.length_a   1.000
_cell.length_b   1.000
_cell.length_c   1.000
_cell.angle_alpha   90.00
_cell.angle_beta   90.00
_cell.angle_gamma   90.00
#
_symmetry.space_group_name_H-M   'P 1'
#
loop_
_entity.id
_entity.type
_entity.pdbx_description
1 polymer ?
#
loop_
_entity_poly.entity_id
_entity_poly.type
_entity_poly.pdbx_seq_one_letter_code
_entity_poly.pdbx_strand_id
1 'polypeptide(L)'
;MAARRPPKADPGLRERSALVLPGWVALLALLFALGSIAVVLVRVGVLPQLELPGLPDLRTGAVREAGAAAVTDWALAAVTGAALVALVALAGLLANSGGDTRVLSRWGRYQGTVRRTGLSWVNPLLRRRRVDVRLRHWRSEPVQVTDRTGTPIVVRLLVVWRIRDTARAVFGVRDHEVYLREQIHAVLTRVASTLPCDSNAAPGPALRDGQWFADELSRSLAAEVLPAGLEVYSAQPLALEYAPEVAESMRRRRLADLDAGLRTVLVDDAVEAAALAVRRLERATAQELDEAARSALMEQLLVAFVAPAGVTSAVPAPAARSVSRSGGSRNGAGKEGNRA
;
A
#
# COMPACT_ATOMS: atom_id res chain seq x y z
N MET A 1 -19.80 12.40 10.92
CA MET A 1 -19.00 13.02 9.83
C MET A 1 -19.83 13.00 8.56
N ALA A 2 -20.12 14.16 7.97
CA ALA A 2 -20.77 14.20 6.67
C ALA A 2 -19.84 13.54 5.64
N ALA A 3 -20.29 12.43 5.04
CA ALA A 3 -19.51 11.72 4.02
C ALA A 3 -19.25 12.68 2.85
N ARG A 4 -17.99 13.06 2.64
CA ARG A 4 -17.60 13.85 1.47
C ARG A 4 -18.05 13.09 0.24
N ARG A 5 -18.76 13.76 -0.66
CA ARG A 5 -19.14 13.14 -1.93
C ARG A 5 -17.86 13.01 -2.77
N PRO A 6 -17.45 11.79 -3.17
CA PRO A 6 -16.35 11.64 -4.10
C PRO A 6 -16.69 12.41 -5.39
N PRO A 7 -15.67 12.89 -6.13
CA PRO A 7 -15.89 13.57 -7.39
C PRO A 7 -16.76 12.70 -8.30
N LYS A 8 -17.84 13.28 -8.84
CA LYS A 8 -18.74 12.52 -9.73
C LYS A 8 -17.98 12.16 -11.00
N ALA A 9 -17.85 10.86 -11.26
CA ALA A 9 -17.34 10.39 -12.53
C ALA A 9 -18.30 10.79 -13.66
N ASP A 10 -17.75 11.24 -14.79
CA ASP A 10 -18.55 11.42 -16.00
C ASP A 10 -19.14 10.06 -16.42
N PRO A 11 -20.48 9.92 -16.48
CA PRO A 11 -21.12 8.66 -16.88
C PRO A 11 -20.80 8.25 -18.32
N GLY A 12 -20.44 9.22 -19.19
CA GLY A 12 -20.03 8.97 -20.57
C GLY A 12 -18.65 8.37 -20.72
N LEU A 13 -17.75 8.60 -19.76
CA LEU A 13 -16.42 8.01 -19.68
C LEU A 13 -16.50 6.68 -18.92
N ARG A 14 -16.98 5.65 -19.60
CA ARG A 14 -16.90 4.27 -19.13
C ARG A 14 -16.22 3.42 -20.17
N GLU A 15 -15.40 2.49 -19.72
CA GLU A 15 -14.76 1.54 -20.61
C GLU A 15 -15.80 0.74 -21.41
N ARG A 16 -15.63 0.72 -22.73
CA ARG A 16 -16.41 -0.09 -23.67
C ARG A 16 -15.47 -0.96 -24.47
N SER A 17 -15.86 -2.21 -24.72
CA SER A 17 -15.10 -3.07 -25.62
C SER A 17 -15.13 -2.49 -27.03
N ALA A 18 -13.96 -2.29 -27.63
CA ALA A 18 -13.89 -1.91 -29.04
C ALA A 18 -14.39 -3.05 -29.93
N LEU A 19 -14.93 -2.70 -31.10
CA LEU A 19 -15.17 -3.65 -32.19
C LEU A 19 -13.81 -4.02 -32.78
N VAL A 20 -13.42 -5.28 -32.60
CA VAL A 20 -12.13 -5.83 -33.02
C VAL A 20 -12.38 -7.09 -33.82
N LEU A 21 -11.73 -7.20 -34.97
CA LEU A 21 -11.77 -8.43 -35.76
C LEU A 21 -10.65 -9.37 -35.29
N PRO A 22 -10.87 -10.70 -35.34
CA PRO A 22 -9.79 -11.64 -35.09
C PRO A 22 -8.61 -11.39 -36.04
N GLY A 23 -7.38 -11.44 -35.53
CA GLY A 23 -6.18 -11.15 -36.32
C GLY A 23 -5.98 -12.08 -37.52
N TRP A 24 -6.51 -13.30 -37.46
CA TRP A 24 -6.46 -14.24 -38.59
C TRP A 24 -7.23 -13.75 -39.82
N VAL A 25 -8.28 -12.93 -39.64
CA VAL A 25 -9.02 -12.32 -40.76
C VAL A 25 -8.11 -11.39 -41.56
N ALA A 26 -7.26 -10.63 -40.86
CA ALA A 26 -6.28 -9.77 -41.51
C ALA A 26 -5.16 -10.57 -42.18
N LEU A 27 -4.75 -11.70 -41.59
CA LEU A 27 -3.79 -12.60 -42.21
C LEU A 27 -4.34 -13.25 -43.48
N LEU A 28 -5.61 -13.69 -43.48
CA LEU A 28 -6.27 -14.19 -44.67
C LEU A 28 -6.39 -13.11 -45.75
N ALA A 29 -6.81 -11.89 -45.38
CA ALA A 29 -6.88 -10.77 -46.31
C ALA A 29 -5.50 -10.46 -46.94
N LEU A 30 -4.43 -10.52 -46.14
CA LEU A 30 -3.06 -10.36 -46.62
C LEU A 30 -2.65 -11.47 -47.58
N LEU A 31 -2.98 -12.73 -47.26
CA LEU A 31 -2.72 -13.88 -48.13
C LEU A 31 -3.48 -13.80 -49.45
N PHE A 32 -4.77 -13.45 -49.41
CA PHE A 32 -5.57 -13.24 -50.62
C PHE A 32 -5.05 -12.08 -51.47
N ALA A 33 -4.64 -10.98 -50.84
CA ALA A 33 -4.04 -9.84 -51.53
C ALA A 33 -2.72 -10.23 -52.23
N LEU A 34 -1.80 -10.88 -51.51
CA LEU A 34 -0.54 -11.37 -52.08
C LEU A 34 -0.77 -12.41 -53.19
N GLY A 35 -1.70 -13.34 -52.99
CA GLY A 35 -2.11 -14.31 -53.99
C GLY A 35 -2.67 -13.66 -55.26
N SER A 36 -3.52 -12.63 -55.11
CA SER A 36 -4.06 -11.89 -56.25
C SER A 36 -2.98 -11.13 -57.02
N ILE A 37 -2.01 -10.53 -56.33
CA ILE A 37 -0.85 -9.88 -56.97
C ILE A 37 -0.04 -10.91 -57.76
N ALA A 38 0.26 -12.07 -57.16
CA ALA A 38 1.00 -13.14 -57.82
C ALA A 38 0.28 -13.64 -59.08
N VAL A 39 -1.04 -13.86 -59.00
CA VAL A 39 -1.86 -14.28 -60.16
C VAL A 39 -1.83 -13.23 -61.27
N VAL A 40 -1.94 -11.94 -60.94
CA VAL A 40 -1.88 -10.86 -61.95
C VAL A 40 -0.48 -10.78 -62.58
N LEU A 41 0.59 -10.92 -61.80
CA LEU A 41 1.97 -10.92 -62.32
C LEU A 41 2.24 -12.12 -63.26
N VAL A 42 1.69 -13.30 -62.96
CA VAL A 42 1.74 -14.47 -63.85
C VAL A 42 0.91 -14.24 -65.12
N ARG A 43 -0.30 -13.67 -65.01
CA ARG A 43 -1.19 -13.35 -66.15
C ARG A 43 -0.55 -12.40 -67.17
N VAL A 44 0.24 -11.45 -66.66
CA VAL A 44 0.94 -10.41 -67.44
C VAL A 44 2.29 -10.89 -67.99
N GLY A 45 2.79 -12.05 -67.55
CA GLY A 45 4.05 -12.63 -68.01
C GLY A 45 5.30 -12.06 -67.34
N VAL A 46 5.16 -11.36 -66.21
CA VAL A 46 6.30 -10.81 -65.44
C VAL A 46 7.03 -11.90 -64.66
N LEU A 47 6.29 -12.89 -64.14
CA LEU A 47 6.87 -14.05 -63.45
C LEU A 47 6.95 -15.25 -64.42
N PRO A 48 8.06 -16.01 -64.42
CA PRO A 48 8.14 -17.27 -65.15
C PRO A 48 7.10 -18.24 -64.58
N GLN A 49 6.46 -19.01 -65.46
CA GLN A 49 5.50 -20.02 -65.03
C GLN A 49 6.25 -21.11 -64.26
N LEU A 50 5.74 -21.48 -63.08
CA LEU A 50 6.15 -22.71 -62.43
C LEU A 50 5.57 -23.86 -63.27
N GLU A 51 6.42 -24.50 -64.08
CA GLU A 51 6.09 -25.67 -64.91
C GLU A 51 5.87 -26.91 -64.03
N LEU A 52 4.84 -26.87 -63.19
CA LEU A 52 4.36 -28.01 -62.42
C LEU A 52 3.35 -28.79 -63.29
N PRO A 53 3.51 -30.11 -63.46
CA PRO A 53 2.62 -30.89 -64.32
C PRO A 53 1.18 -30.85 -63.78
N GLY A 54 0.24 -30.36 -64.62
CA GLY A 54 -1.20 -30.37 -64.34
C GLY A 54 -1.87 -29.01 -64.08
N LEU A 55 -1.13 -27.89 -64.06
CA LEU A 55 -1.72 -26.55 -63.90
C LEU A 55 -2.07 -25.90 -65.24
N PRO A 56 -3.28 -25.31 -65.40
CA PRO A 56 -3.65 -24.59 -66.62
C PRO A 56 -2.81 -23.31 -66.77
N ASP A 57 -2.43 -22.97 -68.02
CA ASP A 57 -1.72 -21.74 -68.33
C ASP A 57 -2.64 -20.52 -68.06
N LEU A 58 -2.20 -19.66 -67.14
CA LEU A 58 -2.94 -18.49 -66.67
C LEU A 58 -2.61 -17.20 -67.44
N ARG A 59 -1.67 -17.23 -68.41
CA ARG A 59 -1.26 -16.07 -69.19
C ARG A 59 -2.39 -15.58 -70.09
N THR A 60 -2.48 -14.26 -70.27
CA THR A 60 -3.42 -13.68 -71.24
C THR A 60 -3.02 -14.07 -72.68
N GLY A 61 -4.01 -14.21 -73.59
CA GLY A 61 -3.75 -14.61 -74.98
C GLY A 61 -2.68 -13.74 -75.66
N ALA A 62 -2.71 -12.43 -75.42
CA ALA A 62 -1.72 -11.47 -75.93
C ALA A 62 -0.29 -11.74 -75.46
N VAL A 63 -0.09 -12.16 -74.20
CA VAL A 63 1.24 -12.50 -73.65
C VAL A 63 1.74 -13.84 -74.20
N ARG A 64 0.83 -14.79 -74.46
CA ARG A 64 1.15 -16.10 -75.05
C ARG A 64 1.62 -15.96 -76.50
N GLU A 65 1.02 -15.03 -77.24
CA GLU A 65 1.38 -14.76 -78.64
C GLU A 65 2.64 -13.88 -78.79
N ALA A 66 2.82 -12.87 -77.94
CA ALA A 66 3.93 -11.94 -78.04
C ALA A 66 5.25 -12.43 -77.40
N GLY A 67 5.19 -13.41 -76.48
CA GLY A 67 6.37 -13.92 -75.77
C GLY A 67 7.04 -12.93 -74.80
N ALA A 68 6.44 -11.75 -74.59
CA ALA A 68 6.93 -10.68 -73.73
C ALA A 68 5.85 -10.24 -72.73
N ALA A 69 6.28 -9.64 -71.61
CA ALA A 69 5.36 -9.14 -70.60
C ALA A 69 4.53 -7.95 -71.14
N ALA A 70 3.20 -8.00 -70.99
CA ALA A 70 2.28 -6.97 -71.48
C ALA A 70 1.47 -6.36 -70.34
N VAL A 71 2.04 -5.33 -69.70
CA VAL A 71 1.37 -4.63 -68.59
C VAL A 71 0.19 -3.84 -69.13
N THR A 72 -0.99 -4.12 -68.59
CA THR A 72 -2.27 -3.51 -68.98
C THR A 72 -2.80 -2.62 -67.85
N ASP A 73 -3.62 -1.62 -68.17
CA ASP A 73 -4.18 -0.69 -67.18
C ASP A 73 -4.98 -1.42 -66.08
N TRP A 74 -5.71 -2.47 -66.46
CA TRP A 74 -6.46 -3.31 -65.52
C TRP A 74 -5.53 -4.06 -64.55
N ALA A 75 -4.37 -4.52 -65.02
CA ALA A 75 -3.40 -5.22 -64.18
C ALA A 75 -2.75 -4.26 -63.18
N LEU A 76 -2.44 -3.04 -63.60
CA LEU A 76 -1.94 -2.00 -62.71
C LEU A 76 -2.98 -1.63 -61.64
N ALA A 77 -4.25 -1.44 -62.02
CA ALA A 77 -5.34 -1.17 -61.09
C ALA A 77 -5.57 -2.34 -60.10
N ALA A 78 -5.49 -3.59 -60.56
CA ALA A 78 -5.65 -4.77 -59.72
C ALA A 78 -4.52 -4.91 -58.69
N VAL A 79 -3.25 -4.74 -59.12
CA VAL A 79 -2.08 -4.80 -58.22
C VAL A 79 -2.12 -3.68 -57.19
N THR A 80 -2.43 -2.45 -57.60
CA THR A 80 -2.52 -1.31 -56.68
C THR A 80 -3.66 -1.48 -55.67
N GLY A 81 -4.83 -1.95 -56.11
CA GLY A 81 -5.95 -2.28 -55.22
C GLY A 81 -5.60 -3.38 -54.21
N ALA A 82 -4.99 -4.48 -54.67
CA ALA A 82 -4.55 -5.56 -53.80
C ALA A 82 -3.44 -5.12 -52.83
N ALA A 83 -2.48 -4.31 -53.28
CA ALA A 83 -1.45 -3.73 -52.44
C ALA A 83 -2.04 -2.83 -51.34
N LEU A 84 -3.07 -2.04 -51.66
CA LEU A 84 -3.78 -1.22 -50.68
C LEU A 84 -4.49 -2.07 -49.63
N VAL A 85 -5.14 -3.17 -50.03
CA VAL A 85 -5.77 -4.12 -49.10
C VAL A 85 -4.72 -4.76 -48.20
N ALA A 86 -3.59 -5.21 -48.75
CA ALA A 86 -2.46 -5.75 -47.98
C ALA A 86 -1.93 -4.73 -46.96
N LEU A 87 -1.77 -3.47 -47.38
CA LEU A 87 -1.29 -2.39 -46.53
C LEU A 87 -2.27 -2.10 -45.37
N VAL A 88 -3.57 -2.00 -45.66
CA VAL A 88 -4.60 -1.76 -44.63
C VAL A 88 -4.73 -2.94 -43.68
N ALA A 89 -4.65 -4.17 -44.21
CA ALA A 89 -4.60 -5.38 -43.40
C ALA A 89 -3.42 -5.27 -42.43
N LEU A 90 -2.20 -5.13 -42.94
CA LEU A 90 -0.96 -5.08 -42.16
C LEU A 90 -0.95 -3.93 -41.13
N ALA A 91 -1.33 -2.72 -41.55
CA ALA A 91 -1.36 -1.54 -40.67
C ALA A 91 -2.37 -1.72 -39.53
N GLY A 92 -3.44 -2.48 -39.75
CA GLY A 92 -4.45 -2.78 -38.74
C GLY A 92 -4.08 -3.89 -37.75
N LEU A 93 -3.06 -4.72 -38.04
CA LEU A 93 -2.62 -5.77 -37.13
C LEU A 93 -2.12 -5.18 -35.81
N LEU A 94 -2.53 -5.81 -34.72
CA LEU A 94 -2.16 -5.46 -33.36
C LEU A 94 -1.95 -6.74 -32.56
N ALA A 95 -0.73 -6.94 -32.06
CA ALA A 95 -0.43 -7.97 -31.07
C ALA A 95 -0.57 -7.38 -29.67
N ASN A 96 -1.39 -8.01 -28.82
CA ASN A 96 -1.59 -7.59 -27.44
C ASN A 96 -1.15 -8.69 -26.46
N SER A 97 -0.21 -8.36 -25.58
CA SER A 97 0.27 -9.21 -24.48
C SER A 97 -0.69 -9.18 -23.29
N GLY A 98 -0.66 -10.23 -22.46
CA GLY A 98 -1.40 -10.27 -21.20
C GLY A 98 -1.06 -9.08 -20.30
N GLY A 99 -2.08 -8.41 -19.76
CA GLY A 99 -1.93 -7.25 -18.88
C GLY A 99 -1.70 -5.91 -19.57
N ASP A 100 -1.55 -5.90 -20.90
CA ASP A 100 -1.60 -4.66 -21.68
C ASP A 100 -2.98 -4.46 -22.28
N THR A 101 -3.39 -3.21 -22.38
CA THR A 101 -4.61 -2.81 -23.09
C THR A 101 -4.31 -1.69 -24.04
N ARG A 102 -5.07 -1.64 -25.13
CA ARG A 102 -4.98 -0.54 -26.10
C ARG A 102 -6.27 0.26 -26.05
N VAL A 103 -6.15 1.51 -25.65
CA VAL A 103 -7.24 2.48 -25.70
C VAL A 103 -7.26 3.08 -27.09
N LEU A 104 -8.42 3.02 -27.74
CA LEU A 104 -8.63 3.49 -29.09
C LEU A 104 -9.38 4.82 -29.07
N SER A 105 -8.85 5.80 -29.79
CA SER A 105 -9.51 7.09 -29.97
C SER A 105 -9.46 7.54 -31.43
N ARG A 106 -10.44 8.34 -31.81
CA ARG A 106 -10.55 8.93 -33.15
C ARG A 106 -10.91 10.40 -33.02
N TRP A 107 -10.02 11.28 -33.47
CA TRP A 107 -10.19 12.74 -33.40
C TRP A 107 -10.63 13.22 -32.00
N GLY A 108 -9.98 12.71 -30.95
CA GLY A 108 -10.31 13.07 -29.56
C GLY A 108 -11.50 12.34 -28.94
N ARG A 109 -12.30 11.59 -29.72
CA ARG A 109 -13.40 10.78 -29.17
C ARG A 109 -12.93 9.37 -28.83
N TYR A 110 -13.27 8.89 -27.64
CA TYR A 110 -13.07 7.50 -27.24
C TYR A 110 -13.94 6.55 -28.08
N GLN A 111 -13.35 5.49 -28.64
CA GLN A 111 -14.02 4.51 -29.49
C GLN A 111 -14.11 3.12 -28.85
N GLY A 112 -13.28 2.85 -27.83
CA GLY A 112 -13.28 1.59 -27.10
C GLY A 112 -11.88 1.18 -26.65
N THR A 113 -11.82 0.12 -25.85
CA THR A 113 -10.58 -0.49 -25.37
C THR A 113 -10.48 -1.93 -25.85
N VAL A 114 -9.29 -2.33 -26.29
CA VAL A 114 -8.95 -3.72 -26.63
C VAL A 114 -8.22 -4.35 -25.43
N ARG A 115 -8.90 -5.31 -24.78
CA ARG A 115 -8.30 -6.14 -23.71
C ARG A 115 -7.95 -7.56 -24.15
N ARG A 116 -8.50 -8.02 -25.28
CA ARG A 116 -8.24 -9.37 -25.78
C ARG A 116 -6.74 -9.56 -25.99
N THR A 117 -6.23 -10.70 -25.53
CA THR A 117 -4.86 -11.13 -25.75
C THR A 117 -4.73 -11.78 -27.12
N GLY A 118 -3.52 -11.74 -27.68
CA GLY A 118 -3.22 -12.32 -28.98
C GLY A 118 -3.36 -11.33 -30.14
N LEU A 119 -3.47 -11.87 -31.34
CA LEU A 119 -3.49 -11.11 -32.57
C LEU A 119 -4.90 -10.61 -32.88
N SER A 120 -5.02 -9.30 -33.02
CA SER A 120 -6.27 -8.58 -33.25
C SER A 120 -6.10 -7.63 -34.43
N TRP A 121 -7.17 -7.40 -35.19
CA TRP A 121 -7.17 -6.36 -36.22
C TRP A 121 -8.07 -5.20 -35.81
N VAL A 122 -7.51 -4.00 -35.87
CA VAL A 122 -8.13 -2.74 -35.48
C VAL A 122 -7.95 -1.74 -36.60
N ASN A 123 -8.97 -0.93 -36.87
CA ASN A 123 -8.90 0.11 -37.91
C ASN A 123 -7.62 0.98 -37.74
N PRO A 124 -6.75 1.07 -38.76
CA PRO A 124 -5.49 1.81 -38.69
C PRO A 124 -5.65 3.32 -38.49
N LEU A 125 -6.83 3.88 -38.79
CA LEU A 125 -7.14 5.30 -38.58
C LEU A 125 -7.38 5.66 -37.11
N LEU A 126 -7.49 4.67 -36.22
CA LEU A 126 -7.66 4.89 -34.78
C LEU A 126 -6.30 5.14 -34.13
N ARG A 127 -6.19 6.19 -33.32
CA ARG A 127 -5.04 6.39 -32.43
C ARG A 127 -5.06 5.33 -31.34
N ARG A 128 -3.92 4.65 -31.17
CA ARG A 128 -3.74 3.53 -30.24
C ARG A 128 -2.85 3.99 -29.09
N ARG A 129 -3.39 4.11 -27.88
CA ARG A 129 -2.59 4.40 -26.67
C ARG A 129 -2.43 3.12 -25.84
N ARG A 130 -1.18 2.78 -25.50
CA ARG A 130 -0.90 1.66 -24.58
C ARG A 130 -1.26 2.07 -23.16
N VAL A 131 -1.99 1.22 -22.46
CA VAL A 131 -2.29 1.35 -21.04
C VAL A 131 -2.03 0.02 -20.38
N ASP A 132 -1.12 0.01 -19.43
CA ASP A 132 -0.81 -1.16 -18.62
C ASP A 132 -1.83 -1.26 -17.49
N VAL A 133 -2.51 -2.40 -17.41
CA VAL A 133 -3.56 -2.69 -16.43
C VAL A 133 -3.12 -3.72 -15.40
N ARG A 134 -1.82 -4.06 -15.38
CA ARG A 134 -1.24 -4.97 -14.40
C ARG A 134 -1.30 -4.38 -13.00
N LEU A 135 -1.19 -5.26 -12.01
CA LEU A 135 -1.07 -4.87 -10.61
C LEU A 135 0.25 -4.12 -10.40
N ARG A 136 0.19 -2.99 -9.72
CA ARG A 136 1.32 -2.10 -9.46
C ARG A 136 1.43 -1.84 -7.97
N HIS A 137 2.68 -1.70 -7.53
CA HIS A 137 3.01 -1.26 -6.19
C HIS A 137 3.49 0.18 -6.28
N TRP A 138 2.95 1.04 -5.43
CA TRP A 138 3.47 2.37 -5.22
C TRP A 138 3.90 2.52 -3.78
N ARG A 139 5.12 3.01 -3.57
CA ARG A 139 5.69 3.31 -2.26
C ARG A 139 5.75 4.82 -2.11
N SER A 140 5.23 5.33 -1.01
CA SER A 140 5.33 6.76 -0.72
C SER A 140 6.73 7.11 -0.22
N GLU A 141 7.16 8.31 -0.53
CA GLU A 141 8.16 8.99 0.28
C GLU A 141 7.59 9.25 1.69
N PRO A 142 8.44 9.54 2.70
CA PRO A 142 7.96 9.88 4.04
C PRO A 142 7.05 11.12 3.98
N VAL A 143 5.78 10.95 4.35
CA VAL A 143 4.79 12.04 4.34
C VAL A 143 4.57 12.51 5.76
N GLN A 144 4.75 13.82 6.00
CA GLN A 144 4.45 14.44 7.28
C GLN A 144 2.95 14.76 7.37
N VAL A 145 2.29 14.21 8.38
CA VAL A 145 0.88 14.48 8.69
C VAL A 145 0.71 14.68 10.20
N THR A 146 -0.45 15.16 10.60
CA THR A 146 -0.74 15.43 12.01
C THR A 146 -1.81 14.47 12.51
N ASP A 147 -1.60 13.91 13.69
CA ASP A 147 -2.57 13.05 14.34
C ASP A 147 -3.73 13.86 14.97
N ARG A 148 -4.69 13.19 15.61
CA ARG A 148 -5.81 13.86 16.30
C ARG A 148 -5.36 14.83 17.40
N THR A 149 -4.21 14.59 18.02
CA THR A 149 -3.71 15.39 19.16
C THR A 149 -2.93 16.62 18.72
N GLY A 150 -2.69 16.80 17.42
CA GLY A 150 -1.80 17.84 16.93
C GLY A 150 -0.33 17.42 16.87
N THR A 151 -0.01 16.15 17.18
CA THR A 151 1.35 15.64 17.14
C THR A 151 1.77 15.36 15.69
N PRO A 152 2.88 15.92 15.21
CA PRO A 152 3.38 15.63 13.87
C PRO A 152 3.95 14.20 13.81
N ILE A 153 3.51 13.45 12.81
CA ILE A 153 3.92 12.08 12.52
C ILE A 153 4.39 11.95 11.08
N VAL A 154 5.29 11.01 10.84
CA VAL A 154 5.82 10.67 9.52
C VAL A 154 5.33 9.28 9.17
N VAL A 155 4.64 9.16 8.03
CA VAL A 155 4.08 7.90 7.56
C VAL A 155 4.69 7.53 6.21
N ARG A 156 5.13 6.28 6.09
CA ARG A 156 5.44 5.64 4.79
C ARG A 156 4.35 4.66 4.44
N LEU A 157 3.88 4.69 3.21
CA LEU A 157 2.79 3.85 2.72
C LEU A 157 3.24 2.94 1.57
N LEU A 158 2.66 1.75 1.52
CA LEU A 158 2.65 0.86 0.36
C LEU A 158 1.21 0.74 -0.15
N VAL A 159 0.99 1.12 -1.39
CA VAL A 159 -0.32 1.03 -2.04
C VAL A 159 -0.26 0.04 -3.19
N VAL A 160 -1.16 -0.94 -3.17
CA VAL A 160 -1.35 -1.93 -4.23
C VAL A 160 -2.55 -1.50 -5.06
N TRP A 161 -2.34 -1.23 -6.34
CA TRP A 161 -3.39 -0.69 -7.22
C TRP A 161 -3.26 -1.17 -8.65
N ARG A 162 -4.33 -0.99 -9.44
CA ARG A 162 -4.33 -1.20 -10.90
C ARG A 162 -5.31 -0.26 -11.58
N ILE A 163 -5.20 -0.16 -12.90
CA ILE A 163 -6.19 0.53 -13.74
C ILE A 163 -7.33 -0.44 -14.05
N ARG A 164 -8.52 -0.16 -13.50
CA ARG A 164 -9.74 -0.94 -13.77
C ARG A 164 -10.48 -0.42 -15.00
N ASP A 165 -10.72 0.89 -15.08
CA ASP A 165 -11.37 1.54 -16.22
C ASP A 165 -10.35 2.40 -16.98
N THR A 166 -9.95 1.89 -18.14
CA THR A 166 -8.93 2.53 -18.98
C THR A 166 -9.41 3.82 -19.63
N ALA A 167 -10.73 3.97 -19.87
CA ALA A 167 -11.28 5.19 -20.45
C ALA A 167 -11.20 6.34 -19.44
N ARG A 168 -11.59 6.09 -18.19
CA ARG A 168 -11.50 7.06 -17.09
C ARG A 168 -10.07 7.42 -16.75
N ALA A 169 -9.17 6.44 -16.70
CA ALA A 169 -7.77 6.69 -16.34
C ALA A 169 -7.02 7.50 -17.41
N VAL A 170 -7.44 7.44 -18.68
CA VAL A 170 -6.80 8.14 -19.80
C VAL A 170 -7.44 9.49 -20.11
N PHE A 171 -8.77 9.60 -19.99
CA PHE A 171 -9.52 10.79 -20.41
C PHE A 171 -10.18 11.54 -19.26
N GLY A 172 -10.38 10.91 -18.10
CA GLY A 172 -10.97 11.54 -16.92
C GLY A 172 -9.96 12.34 -16.10
N VAL A 173 -8.67 11.98 -16.16
CA VAL A 173 -7.59 12.66 -15.45
C VAL A 173 -6.38 12.84 -16.38
N ARG A 174 -5.62 13.93 -16.18
CA ARG A 174 -4.44 14.25 -16.99
C ARG A 174 -3.35 13.18 -16.83
N ASP A 175 -3.05 12.85 -15.57
CA ASP A 175 -2.10 11.83 -15.17
C ASP A 175 -2.67 11.08 -13.96
N HIS A 176 -2.90 9.79 -14.13
CA HIS A 176 -3.54 8.96 -13.13
C HIS A 176 -2.60 8.60 -11.96
N GLU A 177 -1.28 8.58 -12.18
CA GLU A 177 -0.30 8.32 -11.12
C GLU A 177 -0.14 9.56 -10.24
N VAL A 178 -0.10 10.75 -10.84
CA VAL A 178 -0.09 12.02 -10.10
C VAL A 178 -1.39 12.20 -9.32
N TYR A 179 -2.55 11.95 -9.97
CA TYR A 179 -3.84 11.99 -9.29
C TYR A 179 -3.90 11.04 -8.09
N LEU A 180 -3.42 9.79 -8.25
CA LEU A 180 -3.36 8.82 -7.15
C LEU A 180 -2.51 9.36 -5.99
N ARG A 181 -1.33 9.93 -6.26
CA ARG A 181 -0.43 10.49 -5.25
C ARG A 181 -1.10 11.62 -4.46
N GLU A 182 -1.78 12.54 -5.14
CA GLU A 182 -2.50 13.64 -4.51
C GLU A 182 -3.66 13.13 -3.64
N GLN A 183 -4.43 12.14 -4.12
CA GLN A 183 -5.50 11.53 -3.33
C GLN A 183 -4.96 10.77 -2.11
N ILE A 184 -3.83 10.06 -2.25
CA ILE A 184 -3.18 9.40 -1.11
C ILE A 184 -2.83 10.43 -0.04
N HIS A 185 -2.22 11.55 -0.39
CA HIS A 185 -1.87 12.58 0.58
C HIS A 185 -3.10 13.17 1.28
N ALA A 186 -4.14 13.52 0.52
CA ALA A 186 -5.38 14.05 1.06
C ALA A 186 -6.11 13.05 2.00
N VAL A 187 -6.18 11.79 1.60
CA VAL A 187 -6.80 10.71 2.40
C VAL A 187 -5.97 10.45 3.65
N LEU A 188 -4.64 10.36 3.53
CA LEU A 188 -3.75 10.11 4.64
C LEU A 188 -3.89 11.17 5.73
N THR A 189 -3.84 12.46 5.38
CA THR A 189 -4.00 13.56 6.35
C THR A 189 -5.34 13.52 7.06
N ARG A 190 -6.41 13.15 6.34
CA ARG A 190 -7.76 13.02 6.90
C ARG A 190 -7.90 11.82 7.85
N VAL A 191 -7.38 10.67 7.46
CA VAL A 191 -7.49 9.46 8.31
C VAL A 191 -6.57 9.58 9.53
N ALA A 192 -5.35 10.11 9.35
CA ALA A 192 -4.41 10.34 10.46
C ALA A 192 -4.97 11.29 11.53
N SER A 193 -5.72 12.34 11.14
CA SER A 193 -6.34 13.26 12.10
C SER A 193 -7.53 12.68 12.88
N THR A 194 -7.97 11.45 12.57
CA THR A 194 -9.14 10.83 13.22
C THR A 194 -8.80 10.20 14.56
N LEU A 195 -7.58 9.64 14.71
CA LEU A 195 -7.12 8.96 15.91
C LEU A 195 -5.78 9.53 16.39
N PRO A 196 -5.47 9.43 17.69
CA PRO A 196 -4.13 9.73 18.17
C PRO A 196 -3.12 8.73 17.61
N CYS A 197 -1.86 9.15 17.47
CA CYS A 197 -0.75 8.28 17.08
C CYS A 197 -0.65 7.06 18.02
N ASP A 198 -0.85 7.29 19.33
CA ASP A 198 -0.81 6.29 20.38
C ASP A 198 -1.94 6.49 21.38
N SER A 199 -2.39 5.40 21.97
CA SER A 199 -3.34 5.37 23.07
C SER A 199 -2.62 5.63 24.40
N ASN A 200 -2.04 6.82 24.57
CA ASN A 200 -1.44 7.20 25.85
C ASN A 200 -2.55 7.41 26.88
N ALA A 201 -2.38 6.91 28.11
CA ALA A 201 -3.20 7.09 29.33
C ALA A 201 -4.74 6.87 29.25
N ALA A 202 -5.34 6.91 28.06
CA ALA A 202 -6.75 6.74 27.79
C ALA A 202 -6.94 5.50 26.89
N PRO A 203 -7.72 4.51 27.32
CA PRO A 203 -8.08 3.36 26.50
C PRO A 203 -8.77 3.82 25.21
N GLY A 204 -8.31 3.31 24.06
CA GLY A 204 -8.93 3.62 22.77
C GLY A 204 -8.05 3.20 21.59
N PRO A 205 -8.62 3.20 20.37
CA PRO A 205 -7.88 2.84 19.17
C PRO A 205 -6.83 3.90 18.83
N ALA A 206 -5.63 3.46 18.46
CA ALA A 206 -4.53 4.30 18.01
C ALA A 206 -4.15 4.00 16.55
N LEU A 207 -3.53 4.97 15.89
CA LEU A 207 -3.00 4.74 14.54
C LEU A 207 -1.93 3.65 14.52
N ARG A 208 -1.15 3.53 15.60
CA ARG A 208 -0.07 2.54 15.74
C ARG A 208 -0.56 1.09 15.88
N ASP A 209 -1.83 0.86 16.22
CA ASP A 209 -2.43 -0.48 16.24
C ASP A 209 -2.58 -1.07 14.82
N GLY A 210 -2.41 -0.23 13.79
CA GLY A 210 -2.10 -0.62 12.41
C GLY A 210 -3.28 -1.11 11.59
N GLN A 211 -4.06 -2.08 12.08
CA GLN A 211 -5.09 -2.76 11.28
C GLN A 211 -6.25 -1.82 10.92
N TRP A 212 -6.80 -1.13 11.91
CA TRP A 212 -7.85 -0.12 11.67
C TRP A 212 -7.36 0.97 10.71
N PHE A 213 -6.13 1.43 10.87
CA PHE A 213 -5.57 2.51 10.05
C PHE A 213 -5.40 2.06 8.59
N ALA A 214 -4.88 0.86 8.35
CA ALA A 214 -4.76 0.30 7.01
C ALA A 214 -6.12 0.07 6.34
N ASP A 215 -7.10 -0.45 7.08
CA ASP A 215 -8.44 -0.73 6.56
C ASP A 215 -9.20 0.55 6.22
N GLU A 216 -9.13 1.56 7.09
CA GLU A 216 -9.75 2.87 6.85
C GLU A 216 -9.06 3.61 5.70
N LEU A 217 -7.72 3.61 5.63
CA LEU A 217 -6.97 4.16 4.49
C LEU A 217 -7.37 3.47 3.18
N SER A 218 -7.42 2.14 3.16
CA SER A 218 -7.76 1.36 1.97
C SER A 218 -9.17 1.67 1.49
N ARG A 219 -10.16 1.68 2.40
CA ARG A 219 -11.56 2.00 2.07
C ARG A 219 -11.73 3.44 1.60
N SER A 220 -11.17 4.39 2.34
CA SER A 220 -11.24 5.82 2.01
C SER A 220 -10.56 6.13 0.67
N LEU A 221 -9.38 5.55 0.42
CA LEU A 221 -8.65 5.78 -0.82
C LEU A 221 -9.36 5.14 -2.02
N ALA A 222 -9.84 3.91 -1.88
CA ALA A 222 -10.57 3.22 -2.95
C ALA A 222 -11.80 4.03 -3.41
N ALA A 223 -12.52 4.66 -2.50
CA ALA A 223 -13.69 5.48 -2.82
C ALA A 223 -13.34 6.76 -3.61
N GLU A 224 -12.21 7.41 -3.32
CA GLU A 224 -11.78 8.68 -3.94
C GLU A 224 -11.18 8.48 -5.35
N VAL A 225 -10.59 7.31 -5.61
CA VAL A 225 -9.91 7.01 -6.89
C VAL A 225 -10.76 6.23 -7.88
N LEU A 226 -11.85 5.62 -7.43
CA LEU A 226 -12.82 4.93 -8.29
C LEU A 226 -13.37 5.80 -9.44
N PRO A 227 -13.67 7.10 -9.24
CA PRO A 227 -14.10 7.98 -10.32
C PRO A 227 -13.05 8.18 -11.42
N ALA A 228 -11.77 8.11 -11.09
CA ALA A 228 -10.66 8.18 -12.04
C ALA A 228 -10.39 6.84 -12.77
N GLY A 229 -11.15 5.78 -12.46
CA GLY A 229 -10.98 4.46 -13.07
C GLY A 229 -9.88 3.62 -12.45
N LEU A 230 -9.36 4.04 -11.29
CA LEU A 230 -8.36 3.31 -10.53
C LEU A 230 -9.03 2.37 -9.53
N GLU A 231 -8.39 1.24 -9.30
CA GLU A 231 -8.80 0.27 -8.29
C GLU A 231 -7.64 0.03 -7.33
N VAL A 232 -7.85 0.37 -6.06
CA VAL A 232 -6.90 0.14 -4.98
C VAL A 232 -7.33 -1.10 -4.22
N TYR A 233 -6.40 -2.02 -4.04
CA TYR A 233 -6.60 -3.28 -3.31
C TYR A 233 -6.28 -3.11 -1.83
N SER A 234 -5.15 -2.46 -1.54
CA SER A 234 -4.70 -2.22 -0.18
C SER A 234 -3.81 -0.98 -0.10
N ALA A 235 -3.89 -0.29 1.02
CA ALA A 235 -3.00 0.79 1.42
C ALA A 235 -2.50 0.47 2.84
N GLN A 236 -1.23 0.09 2.94
CA GLN A 236 -0.62 -0.35 4.21
C GLN A 236 0.44 0.66 4.67
N PRO A 237 0.43 1.07 5.95
CA PRO A 237 1.54 1.81 6.54
C PRO A 237 2.74 0.87 6.70
N LEU A 238 3.84 1.20 6.02
CA LEU A 238 5.14 0.53 6.17
C LEU A 238 5.86 1.01 7.44
N ALA A 239 5.71 2.28 7.77
CA ALA A 239 6.28 2.88 8.97
C ALA A 239 5.39 4.03 9.45
N LEU A 240 5.27 4.16 10.78
CA LEU A 240 4.57 5.24 11.46
C LEU A 240 5.44 5.72 12.61
N GLU A 241 6.09 6.86 12.39
CA GLU A 241 7.11 7.43 13.27
C GLU A 241 6.66 8.82 13.73
N TYR A 242 7.19 9.31 14.84
CA TYR A 242 7.05 10.73 15.15
C TYR A 242 7.94 11.55 14.23
N ALA A 243 7.53 12.79 13.96
CA ALA A 243 8.39 13.73 13.28
C ALA A 243 9.65 14.03 14.10
N PRO A 244 10.80 14.28 13.45
CA PRO A 244 12.09 14.41 14.12
C PRO A 244 12.10 15.52 15.18
N GLU A 245 11.27 16.55 15.04
CA GLU A 245 11.17 17.68 15.96
C GLU A 245 10.59 17.28 17.33
N VAL A 246 9.75 16.23 17.38
CA VAL A 246 9.07 15.79 18.61
C VAL A 246 9.49 14.39 19.07
N ALA A 247 10.22 13.63 18.25
CA ALA A 247 10.51 12.22 18.47
C ALA A 247 11.16 11.92 19.83
N GLU A 248 12.19 12.67 20.23
CA GLU A 248 12.87 12.44 21.52
C GLU A 248 12.00 12.79 22.73
N SER A 249 11.24 13.88 22.64
CA SER A 249 10.32 14.30 23.71
C SER A 249 9.22 13.26 23.92
N MET A 250 8.64 12.75 22.84
CA MET A 250 7.60 11.73 22.89
C MET A 250 8.15 10.38 23.32
N ARG A 251 9.38 10.02 22.93
CA ARG A 251 10.05 8.81 23.42
C ARG A 251 10.23 8.87 24.93
N ARG A 252 10.70 10.00 25.47
CA ARG A 252 10.80 10.20 26.92
C ARG A 252 9.46 10.12 27.62
N ARG A 253 8.42 10.75 27.05
CA ARG A 253 7.05 10.68 27.58
C ARG A 253 6.54 9.23 27.63
N ARG A 254 6.70 8.46 26.55
CA ARG A 254 6.31 7.05 26.52
C ARG A 254 7.03 6.21 27.56
N LEU A 255 8.34 6.42 27.72
CA LEU A 255 9.10 5.71 28.74
C LEU A 255 8.61 6.06 30.16
N ALA A 256 8.29 7.33 30.41
CA ALA A 256 7.70 7.74 31.68
C ALA A 256 6.30 7.16 31.91
N ASP A 257 5.44 7.15 30.88
CA ASP A 257 4.10 6.56 30.95
C ASP A 257 4.18 5.03 31.19
N LEU A 258 5.13 4.34 30.53
CA LEU A 258 5.41 2.93 30.75
C LEU A 258 5.94 2.65 32.16
N ASP A 259 6.86 3.46 32.68
CA ASP A 259 7.38 3.34 34.04
C ASP A 259 6.28 3.59 35.09
N ALA A 260 5.46 4.62 34.91
CA ALA A 260 4.31 4.90 35.78
C ALA A 260 3.28 3.75 35.76
N GLY A 261 2.98 3.21 34.58
CA GLY A 261 2.11 2.04 34.42
C GLY A 261 2.68 0.81 35.12
N LEU A 262 3.97 0.53 34.92
CA LEU A 262 4.66 -0.58 35.60
C LEU A 262 4.63 -0.41 37.12
N ARG A 263 4.88 0.79 37.64
CA ARG A 263 4.82 1.06 39.09
C ARG A 263 3.44 0.81 39.67
N THR A 264 2.38 1.16 38.93
CA THR A 264 1.00 0.90 39.37
C THR A 264 0.78 -0.61 39.52
N VAL A 265 1.17 -1.40 38.51
CA VAL A 265 1.06 -2.86 38.55
C VAL A 265 1.89 -3.46 39.69
N LEU A 266 3.13 -3.02 39.87
CA LEU A 266 4.00 -3.52 40.95
C LEU A 266 3.42 -3.24 42.35
N VAL A 267 2.79 -2.07 42.54
CA VAL A 267 2.16 -1.74 43.82
C VAL A 267 0.92 -2.62 44.06
N ASP A 268 0.09 -2.83 43.04
CA ASP A 268 -1.08 -3.71 43.15
C ASP A 268 -0.66 -5.16 43.46
N ASP A 269 0.35 -5.68 42.76
CA ASP A 269 0.93 -7.01 42.99
C ASP A 269 1.52 -7.12 44.41
N ALA A 270 2.21 -6.08 44.90
CA ALA A 270 2.78 -6.05 46.24
C ALA A 270 1.70 -6.04 47.34
N VAL A 271 0.61 -5.30 47.14
CA VAL A 271 -0.55 -5.29 48.05
C VAL A 271 -1.19 -6.68 48.10
N GLU A 272 -1.39 -7.32 46.96
CA GLU A 272 -1.94 -8.67 46.90
C GLU A 272 -1.01 -9.69 47.58
N ALA A 273 0.29 -9.63 47.31
CA ALA A 273 1.30 -10.50 47.89
C ALA A 273 1.40 -10.34 49.43
N ALA A 274 1.41 -9.09 49.93
CA ALA A 274 1.41 -8.79 51.35
C ALA A 274 0.15 -9.34 52.03
N ALA A 275 -1.03 -9.11 51.44
CA ALA A 275 -2.29 -9.63 51.97
C ALA A 275 -2.33 -11.17 51.99
N LEU A 276 -1.76 -11.83 50.97
CA LEU A 276 -1.62 -13.29 50.94
C LEU A 276 -0.68 -13.82 52.02
N ALA A 277 0.46 -13.15 52.24
CA ALA A 277 1.44 -13.54 53.25
C ALA A 277 0.87 -13.43 54.68
N VAL A 278 0.19 -12.33 55.01
CA VAL A 278 -0.49 -12.15 56.30
C VAL A 278 -1.53 -13.26 56.53
N ARG A 279 -2.40 -13.53 55.55
CA ARG A 279 -3.40 -14.61 55.64
C ARG A 279 -2.78 -15.99 55.83
N ARG A 280 -1.62 -16.26 55.21
CA ARG A 280 -0.89 -17.53 55.38
C ARG A 280 -0.31 -17.65 56.79
N LEU A 281 0.20 -16.55 57.36
CA LEU A 281 0.73 -16.52 58.71
C LEU A 281 -0.36 -16.78 59.76
N GLU A 282 -1.50 -16.06 59.70
CA GLU A 282 -2.62 -16.25 60.62
C GLU A 282 -3.12 -17.71 60.61
N ARG A 283 -3.19 -18.34 59.43
CA ARG A 283 -3.53 -19.76 59.29
C ARG A 283 -2.50 -20.70 59.89
N ALA A 284 -1.20 -20.41 59.70
CA ALA A 284 -0.12 -21.26 60.19
C ALA A 284 0.03 -21.18 61.72
N THR A 285 -0.22 -20.02 62.32
CA THR A 285 -0.08 -19.78 63.76
C THR A 285 -1.40 -20.01 64.54
N ALA A 286 -2.52 -20.22 63.84
CA ALA A 286 -3.87 -20.40 64.44
C ALA A 286 -4.27 -19.26 65.40
N GLN A 287 -3.73 -18.06 65.20
CA GLN A 287 -4.01 -16.86 65.97
C GLN A 287 -4.33 -15.73 64.99
N GLU A 288 -5.44 -15.02 65.24
CA GLU A 288 -5.76 -13.79 64.51
C GLU A 288 -4.86 -12.66 65.02
N LEU A 289 -4.28 -11.90 64.08
CA LEU A 289 -3.50 -10.72 64.41
C LEU A 289 -4.46 -9.59 64.81
N ASP A 290 -4.14 -8.89 65.89
CA ASP A 290 -4.78 -7.62 66.24
C ASP A 290 -4.59 -6.60 65.09
N GLU A 291 -5.52 -5.67 64.93
CA GLU A 291 -5.59 -4.76 63.77
C GLU A 291 -4.31 -3.89 63.66
N ALA A 292 -3.75 -3.50 64.80
CA ALA A 292 -2.48 -2.77 64.86
C ALA A 292 -1.30 -3.62 64.37
N ALA A 293 -1.24 -4.90 64.74
CA ALA A 293 -0.18 -5.83 64.34
C ALA A 293 -0.30 -6.21 62.86
N ARG A 294 -1.53 -6.42 62.36
CA ARG A 294 -1.82 -6.66 60.94
C ARG A 294 -1.37 -5.49 60.08
N SER A 295 -1.73 -4.27 60.47
CA SER A 295 -1.37 -3.05 59.72
C SER A 295 0.14 -2.84 59.67
N ALA A 296 0.84 -3.02 60.80
CA ALA A 296 2.29 -2.89 60.87
C ALA A 296 3.02 -3.94 60.00
N LEU A 297 2.55 -5.19 60.01
CA LEU A 297 3.12 -6.25 59.18
C LEU A 297 2.85 -6.00 57.68
N MET A 298 1.66 -5.53 57.33
CA MET A 298 1.31 -5.17 55.95
C MET A 298 2.23 -4.05 55.43
N GLU A 299 2.46 -3.00 56.22
CA GLU A 299 3.37 -1.90 55.87
C GLU A 299 4.80 -2.41 55.65
N GLN A 300 5.31 -3.26 56.54
CA GLN A 300 6.64 -3.86 56.39
C GLN A 300 6.77 -4.72 55.13
N LEU A 301 5.76 -5.52 54.83
CA LEU A 301 5.74 -6.37 53.63
C LEU A 301 5.63 -5.53 52.35
N LEU A 302 4.81 -4.47 52.35
CA LEU A 302 4.69 -3.54 51.22
C LEU A 302 6.02 -2.85 50.92
N VAL A 303 6.70 -2.35 51.96
CA VAL A 303 8.04 -1.75 51.80
C VAL A 303 9.02 -2.78 51.28
N ALA A 304 9.00 -4.02 51.80
CA ALA A 304 9.89 -5.09 51.36
C ALA A 304 9.65 -5.51 49.90
N PHE A 305 8.41 -5.51 49.42
CA PHE A 305 8.06 -5.92 48.06
C PHE A 305 8.24 -4.81 47.01
N VAL A 306 8.01 -3.54 47.37
CA VAL A 306 8.14 -2.40 46.44
C VAL A 306 9.56 -1.84 46.40
N ALA A 307 10.39 -2.10 47.42
CA ALA A 307 11.78 -1.67 47.42
C ALA A 307 12.53 -2.26 46.21
N PRO A 308 13.27 -1.42 45.44
CA PRO A 308 14.03 -1.91 44.30
C PRO A 308 15.02 -2.97 44.76
N ALA A 309 15.02 -4.14 44.10
CA ALA A 309 15.98 -5.21 44.33
C ALA A 309 17.41 -4.66 44.13
N GLY A 310 18.05 -4.28 45.24
CA GLY A 310 19.36 -3.61 45.22
C GLY A 310 19.56 -2.57 46.31
N VAL A 311 18.50 -2.03 46.94
CA VAL A 311 18.66 -1.22 48.16
C VAL A 311 18.45 -2.13 49.36
N THR A 312 19.55 -2.64 49.91
CA THR A 312 19.54 -3.23 51.24
C THR A 312 19.26 -2.09 52.22
N SER A 313 17.99 -1.81 52.51
CA SER A 313 17.67 -1.00 53.68
C SER A 313 18.11 -1.83 54.87
N ALA A 314 19.24 -1.47 55.47
CA ALA A 314 19.63 -1.99 56.77
C ALA A 314 18.48 -1.66 57.73
N VAL A 315 17.64 -2.66 58.01
CA VAL A 315 16.58 -2.56 59.00
C VAL A 315 17.27 -2.32 60.35
N PRO A 316 17.05 -1.18 61.03
CA PRO A 316 17.59 -1.00 62.36
C PRO A 316 16.89 -2.01 63.27
N ALA A 317 17.69 -2.84 63.95
CA ALA A 317 17.16 -3.76 64.95
C ALA A 317 16.36 -2.98 66.01
N PRO A 318 15.22 -3.49 66.48
CA PRO A 318 14.41 -2.79 67.47
C PRO A 318 15.23 -2.58 68.74
N ALA A 319 15.36 -1.33 69.16
CA ALA A 319 16.10 -0.94 70.35
C ALA A 319 15.42 -1.49 71.60
N ALA A 320 16.08 -2.43 72.28
CA ALA A 320 15.72 -2.81 73.64
C ALA A 320 16.01 -1.63 74.59
N ARG A 321 14.99 -1.15 75.31
CA ARG A 321 15.14 -0.11 76.33
C ARG A 321 15.96 -0.66 77.50
N SER A 322 17.12 -0.07 77.78
CA SER A 322 17.81 -0.24 79.06
C SER A 322 17.28 0.76 80.08
N VAL A 323 16.93 0.26 81.26
CA VAL A 323 16.46 1.05 82.40
C VAL A 323 17.64 1.79 83.01
N SER A 324 17.61 3.12 82.97
CA SER A 324 18.48 4.01 83.72
C SER A 324 18.18 3.90 85.22
N ARG A 325 19.14 3.42 86.01
CA ARG A 325 19.19 3.65 87.46
C ARG A 325 20.15 4.81 87.73
N SER A 326 19.56 5.94 88.13
CA SER A 326 20.27 7.09 88.68
C SER A 326 20.91 6.75 90.02
N GLY A 327 22.19 7.08 90.18
CA GLY A 327 22.88 7.09 91.47
C GLY A 327 24.09 8.01 91.37
N GLY A 328 23.90 9.29 91.64
CA GLY A 328 24.99 10.25 91.77
C GLY A 328 25.66 10.17 93.14
N SER A 329 26.97 10.41 93.20
CA SER A 329 27.59 11.21 94.26
C SER A 329 29.08 11.47 93.97
N ARG A 330 29.36 12.77 93.78
CA ARG A 330 30.48 13.57 94.30
C ARG A 330 31.96 13.13 94.15
N ASN A 331 32.68 14.12 93.60
CA ASN A 331 33.86 14.83 94.15
C ASN A 331 35.27 14.48 93.66
N GLY A 332 36.01 15.57 93.39
CA GLY A 332 37.46 15.70 93.55
C GLY A 332 38.22 15.59 92.22
N ALA A 333 38.51 16.67 91.51
CA ALA A 333 39.58 17.65 91.76
C ALA A 333 41.01 17.11 91.52
N GLY A 334 41.74 17.78 90.63
CA GLY A 334 43.17 17.64 90.37
C GLY A 334 43.45 17.70 88.86
N LYS A 335 43.89 18.84 88.30
CA LYS A 335 45.30 19.21 88.07
C LYS A 335 46.01 18.18 87.19
N GLU A 336 46.81 18.47 86.18
CA GLU A 336 47.41 19.66 85.56
C GLU A 336 48.27 19.06 84.44
N GLY A 337 48.67 19.85 83.45
CA GLY A 337 49.87 19.56 82.66
C GLY A 337 49.60 18.91 81.28
N ASN A 338 49.53 19.64 80.17
CA ASN A 338 50.58 20.45 79.50
C ASN A 338 51.45 19.63 78.53
N ARG A 339 51.60 20.23 77.33
CA ARG A 339 52.59 19.99 76.26
C ARG A 339 52.43 18.70 75.45
N ALA A 340 52.54 18.72 74.13
CA ALA A 340 52.80 19.78 73.16
C ALA A 340 52.26 19.33 71.80
#